data_AF-A0A7J8GME7-F1
#
_entry.id   AF-A0A7J8GME7-F1
#
_cell.length_a   1.000
_cell.length_b   1.000
_cell.length_c   1.000
_cell.angle_alpha   90.00
_cell.angle_beta   90.00
_cell.angle_gamma   90.00
#
_symmetry.space_group_name_H-M   'P 1'
#
loop_
_entity.id
_entity.type
_entity.pdbx_description
1 polymer ?
#
loop_
_entity_poly.entity_id
_entity_poly.type
_entity_poly.pdbx_seq_one_letter_code
_entity_poly.pdbx_strand_id
1 'polypeptide(L)'
;MDVLLTHPSFTSESNKQPKLLHRVVEQLQKVCFITDTLSKGETKFMGVCQLPSKNDEKEYPHRRIDIRLIPKDQYYCGVLYFTGSDIFNKNMRAHALEKGFTINEYTIRPLGVTGVAGEPLPVDSEKDIFDYIQWKYREPKDRSE
;
A
#
# COMPACT_ATOMS: atom_id res chain seq x y z
N MET A 1 5.46 -1.55 11.28
CA MET A 1 5.28 -2.75 10.45
C MET A 1 4.17 -2.44 9.50
N ASP A 2 4.42 -2.61 8.22
CA ASP A 2 3.53 -2.17 7.16
C ASP A 2 3.17 -3.40 6.32
N VAL A 3 1.89 -3.76 6.32
CA VAL A 3 1.37 -4.95 5.62
C VAL A 3 0.45 -4.54 4.48
N LEU A 4 0.88 -4.78 3.25
CA LEU A 4 0.00 -4.70 2.08
C LEU A 4 -0.77 -6.02 1.93
N LEU A 5 -2.09 -5.93 1.78
CA LEU A 5 -2.99 -7.08 1.67
C LEU A 5 -3.77 -7.01 0.35
N THR A 6 -3.95 -8.15 -0.30
CA THR A 6 -4.84 -8.30 -1.46
C THR A 6 -5.70 -9.55 -1.30
N HIS A 7 -6.83 -9.59 -2.00
CA HIS A 7 -7.68 -10.77 -2.07
C HIS A 7 -8.35 -10.82 -3.45
N PRO A 8 -8.47 -11.99 -4.11
CA PRO A 8 -9.08 -12.09 -5.45
C PRO A 8 -10.50 -11.55 -5.56
N SER A 9 -11.27 -11.57 -4.48
CA SER A 9 -12.63 -10.99 -4.43
C SER A 9 -12.68 -9.47 -4.25
N PHE A 10 -11.54 -8.78 -4.20
CA PHE A 10 -11.47 -7.33 -4.14
C PHE A 10 -10.60 -6.80 -5.28
N THR A 11 -11.25 -6.20 -6.26
CA THR A 11 -10.66 -5.64 -7.48
C THR A 11 -11.20 -4.23 -7.75
N SER A 12 -10.62 -3.48 -8.70
CA SER A 12 -11.11 -2.14 -9.08
C SER A 12 -12.58 -2.13 -9.49
N GLU A 13 -13.05 -3.23 -10.09
CA GLU A 13 -14.42 -3.39 -10.61
C GLU A 13 -15.42 -3.90 -9.55
N SER A 14 -14.96 -4.16 -8.34
CA SER A 14 -15.80 -4.75 -7.29
C SER A 14 -16.74 -3.70 -6.67
N ASN A 15 -18.05 -3.80 -6.97
CA ASN A 15 -19.09 -2.93 -6.38
C ASN A 15 -19.39 -3.19 -4.89
N LYS A 16 -18.83 -4.24 -4.29
CA LYS A 16 -19.01 -4.58 -2.87
C LYS A 16 -17.67 -4.51 -2.17
N GLN A 17 -17.63 -3.90 -0.98
CA GLN A 17 -16.50 -4.00 -0.06
C GLN A 17 -16.77 -5.16 0.90
N PRO A 18 -16.29 -6.38 0.61
CA PRO A 18 -16.36 -7.46 1.57
C PRO A 18 -15.56 -7.07 2.83
N LYS A 19 -16.03 -7.51 4.01
CA LYS A 19 -15.38 -7.34 5.33
C LYS A 19 -14.02 -8.06 5.44
N LEU A 20 -13.21 -8.07 4.38
CA LEU A 20 -11.95 -8.81 4.25
C LEU A 20 -10.93 -8.31 5.28
N LEU A 21 -10.68 -7.00 5.30
CA LEU A 21 -9.75 -6.42 6.27
C LEU A 21 -10.24 -6.66 7.70
N HIS A 22 -11.54 -6.52 7.94
CA HIS A 22 -12.16 -6.78 9.24
C HIS A 22 -11.87 -8.20 9.74
N ARG A 23 -12.07 -9.22 8.88
CA ARG A 23 -11.80 -10.62 9.24
C ARG A 23 -10.33 -10.89 9.56
N VAL A 24 -9.41 -10.28 8.81
CA VAL A 24 -7.96 -10.39 9.09
C VAL A 24 -7.62 -9.75 10.43
N VAL A 25 -8.10 -8.54 10.68
CA VAL A 25 -7.88 -7.82 11.95
C VAL A 25 -8.48 -8.61 13.13
N GLU A 26 -9.71 -9.10 13.01
CA GLU A 26 -10.37 -9.91 14.04
C GLU A 26 -9.58 -11.18 14.37
N GLN A 27 -9.04 -11.86 13.36
CA GLN A 27 -8.23 -13.06 13.58
C GLN A 27 -6.91 -12.72 14.30
N LEU A 28 -6.26 -11.61 13.96
CA LEU A 28 -5.03 -11.16 14.62
C LEU A 28 -5.27 -10.66 16.05
N GLN A 29 -6.45 -10.09 16.33
CA GLN A 29 -6.89 -9.75 17.70
C GLN A 29 -7.17 -11.02 18.52
N LYS A 30 -7.82 -12.02 17.92
CA LYS A 30 -8.17 -13.29 18.58
C LYS A 30 -6.94 -14.06 19.09
N VAL A 31 -5.81 -13.95 18.40
CA VAL A 31 -4.53 -14.56 18.81
C VAL A 31 -3.67 -13.62 19.65
N CYS A 32 -4.24 -12.51 20.14
CA CYS A 32 -3.59 -11.48 20.94
C CYS A 32 -2.34 -10.86 20.27
N PHE A 33 -2.25 -10.91 18.94
CA PHE A 33 -1.16 -10.25 18.22
C PHE A 33 -1.45 -8.76 18.03
N ILE A 34 -2.66 -8.40 17.59
CA ILE A 34 -3.13 -7.00 17.62
C ILE A 34 -3.70 -6.72 19.01
N THR A 35 -3.16 -5.71 19.68
CA THR A 35 -3.51 -5.35 21.06
C THR A 35 -4.42 -4.12 21.11
N ASP A 36 -4.19 -3.13 20.23
CA ASP A 36 -4.92 -1.86 20.24
C ASP A 36 -5.27 -1.41 18.82
N THR A 37 -6.34 -0.62 18.70
CA THR A 37 -6.79 -0.02 17.44
C THR A 37 -6.74 1.50 17.54
N LEU A 38 -6.01 2.14 16.62
CA LEU A 38 -6.00 3.60 16.49
C LEU A 38 -7.06 4.07 15.49
N SER A 39 -7.20 3.36 14.37
CA SER A 39 -8.25 3.59 13.38
C SER A 39 -8.52 2.33 12.56
N LYS A 40 -9.77 2.09 12.17
CA LYS A 40 -10.18 0.94 11.37
C LYS A 40 -11.24 1.38 10.35
N GLY A 41 -10.91 1.29 9.07
CA GLY A 41 -11.83 1.45 7.96
C GLY A 41 -11.91 0.17 7.12
N GLU A 42 -12.57 0.25 5.97
CA GLU A 42 -12.76 -0.91 5.09
C GLU A 42 -11.46 -1.34 4.40
N THR A 43 -10.59 -0.40 4.04
CA THR A 43 -9.35 -0.65 3.31
C THR A 43 -8.08 -0.34 4.09
N LYS A 44 -8.18 0.27 5.28
CA LYS A 44 -7.02 0.65 6.09
C LYS A 44 -7.26 0.37 7.58
N PHE A 45 -6.29 -0.28 8.20
CA PHE A 45 -6.21 -0.47 9.64
C PHE A 45 -4.90 0.15 10.15
N MET A 46 -4.99 0.90 11.24
CA MET A 46 -3.83 1.39 12.00
C MET A 46 -4.02 1.00 13.46
N GLY A 47 -3.04 0.29 14.02
CA GLY A 47 -3.13 -0.22 15.38
C GLY A 47 -1.78 -0.51 16.00
N VAL A 48 -1.83 -1.32 17.05
CA VAL A 48 -0.66 -1.77 17.80
C VAL A 48 -0.65 -3.30 17.83
N CYS A 49 0.53 -3.88 17.68
CA CYS A 49 0.77 -5.30 17.82
C CYS A 49 1.93 -5.61 18.77
N GLN A 50 1.91 -6.80 19.35
CA GLN A 50 2.97 -7.29 20.23
C GLN A 50 3.29 -8.75 19.88
N LEU A 51 4.58 -9.11 19.89
CA LEU A 51 4.98 -10.51 19.76
C LEU A 51 4.71 -11.26 21.06
N PRO A 52 4.26 -12.53 20.99
CA PRO A 52 4.14 -13.36 22.18
C PRO A 52 5.52 -13.58 22.80
N SER A 53 5.57 -13.58 24.12
CA SER A 53 6.80 -13.83 24.90
C SER A 53 6.70 -15.20 25.57
N LYS A 54 7.82 -15.91 25.72
CA LYS A 54 7.82 -17.19 26.45
C LYS A 54 7.76 -16.94 27.96
N ASN A 55 7.40 -17.97 28.72
CA ASN A 55 7.46 -17.91 30.17
C ASN A 55 8.87 -17.50 30.62
N ASP A 56 8.93 -16.60 31.60
CA ASP A 56 10.15 -16.01 32.17
C ASP A 56 10.96 -15.08 31.24
N GLU A 57 10.48 -14.80 30.02
CA GLU A 57 11.06 -13.77 29.14
C GLU A 57 10.38 -12.40 29.36
N LYS A 58 11.18 -11.34 29.26
CA LYS A 58 10.65 -9.96 29.26
C LYS A 58 9.77 -9.76 28.03
N GLU A 59 8.58 -9.18 28.24
CA GLU A 59 7.67 -8.88 27.14
C GLU A 59 8.29 -8.03 26.04
N TYR A 60 7.98 -8.38 24.78
CA TYR A 60 8.36 -7.55 23.64
C TYR A 60 7.68 -6.18 23.69
N PRO A 61 8.35 -5.11 23.27
CA PRO A 61 7.71 -3.80 23.15
C PRO A 61 6.52 -3.86 22.18
N HIS A 62 5.45 -3.16 22.52
CA HIS A 62 4.35 -2.88 21.61
C HIS A 62 4.86 -2.11 20.38
N ARG A 63 4.37 -2.46 19.19
CA ARG A 63 4.80 -1.89 17.91
C ARG A 63 3.61 -1.38 17.12
N ARG A 64 3.82 -0.29 16.37
CA ARG A 64 2.84 0.17 15.38
C ARG A 64 2.76 -0.81 14.21
N ILE A 65 1.53 -1.14 13.86
CA ILE A 65 1.19 -1.92 12.67
C ILE A 65 0.16 -1.17 11.83
N ASP A 66 0.41 -1.13 10.53
CA ASP A 66 -0.49 -0.57 9.53
C ASP A 66 -0.78 -1.65 8.47
N ILE A 67 -2.06 -1.91 8.22
CA ILE A 67 -2.52 -2.89 7.24
C ILE A 67 -3.34 -2.17 6.18
N ARG A 68 -2.95 -2.31 4.91
CA ARG A 68 -3.62 -1.69 3.77
C ARG A 68 -4.12 -2.75 2.81
N LEU A 69 -5.44 -2.85 2.66
CA LEU A 69 -6.09 -3.65 1.65
C LEU A 69 -6.16 -2.85 0.34
N ILE A 70 -5.53 -3.37 -0.72
CA ILE A 70 -5.51 -2.79 -2.06
C ILE A 70 -6.21 -3.75 -3.05
N PRO A 71 -6.92 -3.24 -4.07
CA PRO A 71 -7.46 -4.06 -5.15
C PRO A 71 -6.39 -4.95 -5.78
N LYS A 72 -6.69 -6.23 -5.98
CA LYS A 72 -5.68 -7.22 -6.42
C LYS A 72 -5.03 -6.85 -7.76
N ASP A 73 -5.82 -6.31 -8.68
CA ASP A 73 -5.41 -5.85 -10.01
C ASP A 73 -4.57 -4.57 -9.99
N GLN A 74 -4.52 -3.86 -8.87
CA GLN A 74 -3.74 -2.62 -8.68
C GLN A 74 -2.51 -2.85 -7.78
N TYR A 75 -2.11 -4.10 -7.59
CA TYR A 75 -1.03 -4.48 -6.68
C TYR A 75 0.27 -3.72 -6.93
N TYR A 76 0.68 -3.53 -8.20
CA TYR A 76 1.96 -2.91 -8.52
C TYR A 76 2.03 -1.42 -8.13
N CYS A 77 0.95 -0.66 -8.31
CA CYS A 77 0.87 0.72 -7.80
C CYS A 77 0.83 0.73 -6.26
N GLY A 78 0.11 -0.22 -5.66
CA GLY A 78 -0.01 -0.34 -4.21
C GLY A 78 1.31 -0.68 -3.51
N VAL A 79 2.05 -1.67 -4.03
CA VAL A 79 3.34 -2.09 -3.47
C VAL A 79 4.42 -1.05 -3.68
N LEU A 80 4.43 -0.34 -4.82
CA LEU A 80 5.33 0.78 -5.04
C LEU A 80 5.12 1.88 -3.99
N TYR A 81 3.85 2.27 -3.76
CA TYR A 81 3.51 3.25 -2.72
C TYR A 81 3.92 2.79 -1.32
N PHE A 82 3.65 1.53 -0.96
CA PHE A 82 3.84 1.04 0.40
C PHE A 82 5.29 0.65 0.72
N THR A 83 6.11 0.41 -0.31
CA THR A 83 7.55 0.20 -0.17
C THR A 83 8.28 1.51 0.19
N GLY A 84 7.85 2.63 -0.41
CA GLY A 84 8.46 3.94 -0.14
C GLY A 84 9.93 4.05 -0.61
N SER A 85 10.76 4.90 0.00
CA SER A 85 10.46 5.76 1.18
C SER A 85 9.42 6.84 0.90
N ASP A 86 8.98 7.58 1.93
CA ASP A 86 8.04 8.68 1.73
C ASP A 86 8.65 9.82 0.89
N ILE A 87 9.95 10.06 1.02
CA ILE A 87 10.73 10.99 0.20
C ILE A 87 10.80 10.49 -1.24
N PHE A 88 11.17 9.23 -1.46
CA PHE A 88 11.19 8.62 -2.79
C PHE A 88 9.82 8.74 -3.48
N ASN A 89 8.73 8.44 -2.77
CA ASN A 89 7.37 8.56 -3.29
C ASN A 89 7.02 10.00 -3.68
N LYS A 90 7.39 10.99 -2.86
CA LYS A 90 7.17 12.41 -3.17
C LYS A 90 7.92 12.81 -4.44
N ASN A 91 9.20 12.45 -4.52
CA ASN A 91 10.06 12.76 -5.67
C ASN A 91 9.55 12.08 -6.95
N MET A 92 9.20 10.79 -6.88
CA MET A 92 8.65 10.04 -8.01
C MET A 92 7.34 10.62 -8.52
N ARG A 93 6.44 11.02 -7.61
CA ARG A 93 5.16 11.64 -7.99
C ARG A 93 5.35 13.03 -8.59
N ALA A 94 6.26 13.83 -8.04
CA ALA A 94 6.58 15.15 -8.61
C ALA A 94 7.15 15.00 -10.02
N HIS A 95 8.11 14.09 -10.22
CA HIS A 95 8.66 13.78 -11.54
C HIS A 95 7.60 13.24 -12.51
N ALA A 96 6.66 12.41 -12.03
CA ALA A 96 5.53 11.97 -12.85
C ALA A 96 4.68 13.14 -13.36
N LEU A 97 4.39 14.13 -12.50
CA LEU A 97 3.63 15.33 -12.88
C LEU A 97 4.37 16.12 -13.97
N GLU A 98 5.69 16.28 -13.86
CA GLU A 98 6.53 16.92 -14.88
C GLU A 98 6.50 16.17 -16.21
N LYS A 99 6.33 14.84 -16.17
CA LYS A 99 6.18 13.97 -17.35
C LYS A 99 4.73 13.88 -17.86
N GLY A 100 3.80 14.60 -17.26
CA GLY A 100 2.39 14.58 -17.68
C GLY A 100 1.62 13.36 -17.17
N PHE A 101 1.99 12.81 -16.02
CA PHE A 101 1.30 11.70 -15.36
C PHE A 101 0.99 12.01 -13.91
N THR A 102 -0.02 11.36 -13.35
CA THR A 102 -0.28 11.34 -11.91
C THR A 102 -0.26 9.91 -11.40
N ILE A 103 0.42 9.68 -10.28
CA ILE A 103 0.59 8.35 -9.67
C ILE A 103 0.02 8.39 -8.25
N ASN A 104 -0.85 7.43 -7.94
CA ASN A 104 -1.29 7.14 -6.58
C ASN A 104 -1.10 5.65 -6.27
N GLU A 105 -1.58 5.18 -5.11
CA GLU A 105 -1.47 3.77 -4.70
C GLU A 105 -2.33 2.80 -5.52
N TYR A 106 -3.12 3.30 -6.47
CA TYR A 106 -4.05 2.52 -7.27
C TYR A 106 -3.65 2.46 -8.74
N THR A 107 -3.27 3.60 -9.31
CA THR A 107 -3.09 3.76 -10.77
C THR A 107 -2.06 4.83 -11.09
N ILE A 108 -1.45 4.70 -12.27
CA ILE A 108 -0.84 5.81 -13.01
C ILE A 108 -1.79 6.25 -14.13
N ARG A 109 -2.01 7.56 -14.27
CA ARG A 109 -2.93 8.14 -15.26
C ARG A 109 -2.23 9.27 -16.02
N PRO A 110 -2.47 9.42 -17.33
CA PRO A 110 -1.98 10.57 -18.08
C PRO A 110 -2.76 11.83 -17.67
N LEU A 111 -2.09 12.98 -17.70
CA LEU A 111 -2.71 14.28 -17.52
C LEU A 111 -2.96 14.89 -18.91
N GLY A 112 -4.22 15.20 -19.20
CA GLY A 112 -4.57 15.93 -20.41
C GLY A 112 -4.08 17.38 -20.37
N VAL A 113 -4.22 18.10 -21.48
CA VAL A 113 -3.87 19.54 -21.58
C VAL A 113 -4.57 20.42 -20.54
N THR A 114 -5.71 19.97 -20.01
CA THR A 114 -6.48 20.66 -18.95
C THR A 114 -6.00 20.34 -17.54
N GLY A 115 -5.03 19.44 -17.36
CA GLY A 115 -4.58 18.94 -16.05
C GLY A 115 -5.52 17.90 -15.42
N VAL A 116 -6.57 17.48 -16.14
CA VAL A 116 -7.48 16.41 -15.69
C VAL A 116 -6.84 15.05 -15.94
N ALA A 117 -6.89 14.18 -14.93
CA ALA A 117 -6.42 12.80 -15.04
C ALA A 117 -7.33 11.99 -15.97
N GLY A 118 -6.74 11.38 -17.00
CA GLY A 118 -7.41 10.45 -17.89
C GLY A 118 -7.60 9.06 -17.28
N GLU A 119 -7.83 8.08 -18.14
CA GLU A 119 -8.03 6.69 -17.72
C GLU A 119 -6.75 6.04 -17.18
N PRO A 120 -6.87 5.04 -16.28
CA PRO A 120 -5.74 4.25 -15.81
C PRO A 120 -4.96 3.60 -16.97
N LEU A 121 -3.64 3.72 -16.93
CA LEU A 121 -2.77 3.01 -17.86
C LEU A 121 -2.58 1.55 -17.41
N PRO A 122 -2.36 0.61 -18.35
CA PRO A 122 -2.06 -0.77 -17.99
C PRO A 122 -0.72 -0.87 -17.27
N VAL A 123 -0.70 -1.63 -16.17
CA VAL A 123 0.49 -1.87 -15.34
C VAL A 123 0.51 -3.35 -14.98
N ASP A 124 1.55 -4.07 -15.41
CA ASP A 124 1.77 -5.49 -15.10
C ASP A 124 3.10 -5.74 -14.37
N SER A 125 3.83 -4.67 -14.04
CA SER A 125 4.99 -4.71 -13.14
C SER A 125 5.22 -3.36 -12.45
N GLU A 126 5.98 -3.35 -11.34
CA GLU A 126 6.45 -2.08 -10.78
C GLU A 126 7.26 -1.27 -11.82
N LYS A 127 8.05 -1.97 -12.65
CA LYS A 127 8.92 -1.36 -13.65
C LYS A 127 8.15 -0.57 -14.71
N ASP A 128 6.95 -1.02 -15.10
CA ASP A 128 6.13 -0.30 -16.08
C ASP A 128 5.86 1.14 -15.62
N ILE A 129 5.65 1.34 -14.32
CA ILE A 129 5.41 2.65 -13.71
C ILE A 129 6.64 3.55 -13.87
N PHE A 130 7.86 2.99 -13.74
CA PHE A 130 9.11 3.70 -13.99
C PHE A 130 9.29 4.02 -15.47
N ASP A 131 8.93 3.08 -16.36
CA ASP A 131 9.06 3.24 -17.80
C ASP A 131 8.18 4.39 -18.32
N TYR A 132 6.93 4.52 -17.85
CA TYR A 132 6.03 5.62 -18.23
C TYR A 132 6.62 7.01 -17.92
N ILE A 133 7.27 7.15 -16.77
CA ILE A 133 7.87 8.42 -16.34
C ILE A 133 9.33 8.57 -16.81
N GLN A 134 9.80 7.67 -17.69
CA GLN A 134 11.15 7.69 -18.26
C GLN A 134 12.25 7.62 -17.19
N TRP A 135 12.03 6.80 -16.16
CA TRP A 135 13.03 6.48 -15.15
C TRP A 135 13.60 5.09 -15.36
N LYS A 136 14.89 4.94 -15.02
CA LYS A 136 15.46 3.60 -14.85
C LYS A 136 14.87 2.97 -13.60
N TYR A 137 14.54 1.69 -13.69
CA TYR A 137 14.06 0.94 -12.53
C TYR A 137 15.08 0.99 -11.40
N ARG A 138 14.57 1.20 -10.18
CA ARG A 138 15.36 1.15 -8.95
C ARG A 138 14.80 0.03 -8.09
N GLU A 139 15.67 -0.84 -7.61
CA GLU A 139 15.28 -1.92 -6.69
C GLU A 139 14.80 -1.34 -5.36
N PRO A 140 13.94 -2.03 -4.59
CA PRO A 140 13.42 -1.54 -3.31
C PRO A 140 14.50 -1.01 -2.35
N LYS A 141 15.64 -1.70 -2.26
CA LYS A 141 16.79 -1.32 -1.41
C LYS A 141 17.44 0.01 -1.81
N ASP A 142 17.27 0.43 -3.07
CA ASP A 142 17.83 1.67 -3.60
C ASP A 142 16.84 2.84 -3.48
N ARG A 143 15.68 2.65 -2.85
CA ARG A 143 14.61 3.67 -2.67
C ARG A 143 14.55 4.23 -1.25
N SER A 144 15.51 3.90 -0.39
CA SER A 144 15.65 4.47 0.95
C SER A 144 16.29 5.86 0.89
N GLU A 145 15.53 6.82 0.35
CA GLU A 145 15.85 8.25 0.33
C GLU A 145 15.44 8.93 1.63
#